data_AF-A0A2E8MIX4-F1
#
_entry.id   AF-A0A2E8MIX4-F1
#
_cell.length_a   1.000
_cell.length_b   1.000
_cell.length_c   1.000
_cell.angle_alpha   90.00
_cell.angle_beta   90.00
_cell.angle_gamma   90.00
#
_symmetry.space_group_name_H-M   'P 1'
#
loop_
_entity.id
_entity.type
_entity.pdbx_description
1 polymer ?
#
loop_
_entity_poly.entity_id
_entity_poly.type
_entity_poly.pdbx_seq_one_letter_code
_entity_poly.pdbx_strand_id
1 'polypeptide(L)'
;MNRFQAIQLKLAEMGTDLEAARQLVYFAAHCKESGLAHHKEAAMAKLFASEAAASICDKAARVAASSGIWQPLGHSCSAGGALGGGKGPHSLI
;
A
#
# COMPACT_ATOMS: atom_id res chain seq x y z
N MET A 1 10.13 -25.62 -15.78
CA MET A 1 10.89 -24.55 -15.08
C MET A 1 10.53 -23.12 -15.53
N ASN A 2 9.54 -22.89 -16.41
CA ASN A 2 9.27 -21.56 -17.01
C ASN A 2 7.77 -21.19 -17.10
N ARG A 3 6.99 -21.36 -16.01
CA ARG A 3 5.55 -21.02 -16.05
C ARG A 3 5.15 -19.82 -15.17
N PHE A 4 6.06 -19.30 -14.35
CA PHE A 4 5.78 -18.19 -13.44
C PHE A 4 6.92 -17.15 -13.35
N GLN A 5 7.83 -17.11 -14.33
CA GLN A 5 8.98 -16.19 -14.31
C GLN A 5 8.57 -14.73 -14.13
N ALA A 6 7.48 -14.30 -14.78
CA ALA A 6 6.98 -12.93 -14.65
C ALA A 6 6.47 -12.58 -13.23
N ILE A 7 5.93 -13.56 -12.50
CA ILE A 7 5.45 -13.35 -11.11
C ILE A 7 6.65 -13.33 -10.16
N GLN A 8 7.60 -14.24 -10.37
CA GLN A 8 8.83 -14.29 -9.59
C GLN A 8 9.66 -13.02 -9.75
N LEU A 9 9.73 -12.46 -10.96
CA LEU A 9 10.40 -11.18 -11.21
C LEU A 9 9.73 -10.04 -10.44
N LYS A 10 8.40 -9.93 -10.48
CA LYS A 10 7.66 -8.92 -9.70
C LYS A 10 7.87 -9.08 -8.19
N LEU A 11 7.92 -10.31 -7.69
CA LEU A 11 8.22 -10.57 -6.27
C LEU A 11 9.64 -10.14 -5.91
N ALA A 12 10.62 -10.41 -6.80
CA ALA A 12 11.99 -9.99 -6.61
C ALA A 12 12.11 -8.45 -6.60
N GLU A 13 11.45 -7.76 -7.53
CA GLU A 13 11.40 -6.29 -7.58
C GLU A 13 10.81 -5.68 -6.29
N MET A 14 9.70 -6.23 -5.78
CA MET A 14 9.13 -5.77 -4.51
C MET A 14 10.08 -5.99 -3.33
N GLY A 15 10.78 -7.13 -3.32
CA GLY A 15 11.80 -7.41 -2.31
C GLY A 15 12.97 -6.43 -2.38
N THR A 16 13.45 -6.10 -3.58
CA THR A 16 14.52 -5.12 -3.76
C THR A 16 14.10 -3.72 -3.34
N ASP A 17 12.88 -3.30 -3.66
CA ASP A 17 12.34 -1.98 -3.28
C ASP A 17 12.28 -1.86 -1.73
N LEU A 18 11.86 -2.92 -1.05
CA LEU A 18 11.79 -2.97 0.42
C LEU A 18 13.18 -2.92 1.06
N GLU A 19 14.12 -3.68 0.54
CA GLU A 19 15.51 -3.67 1.02
C GLU A 19 16.20 -2.32 0.80
N ALA A 20 15.94 -1.67 -0.33
CA ALA A 20 16.43 -0.31 -0.59
C ALA A 20 15.88 0.69 0.43
N ALA A 21 14.59 0.63 0.75
CA ALA A 21 13.97 1.51 1.75
C ALA A 21 14.58 1.29 3.14
N ARG A 22 14.82 0.02 3.51
CA ARG A 22 15.45 -0.36 4.78
C ARG A 22 16.88 0.16 4.88
N GLN A 23 17.67 0.04 3.82
CA GLN A 23 19.03 0.58 3.73
C GLN A 23 19.07 2.10 3.90
N LEU A 24 18.14 2.83 3.28
CA LEU A 24 18.04 4.29 3.43
C LEU A 24 17.76 4.72 4.88
N VAL A 25 16.94 3.97 5.61
CA VAL A 25 16.68 4.23 7.04
C VAL A 25 17.93 3.98 7.87
N TYR A 26 18.65 2.88 7.62
CA TYR A 26 19.91 2.60 8.32
C TYR A 26 20.99 3.64 8.00
N PHE A 27 21.06 4.12 6.76
CA PHE A 27 21.97 5.19 6.39
C PHE A 27 21.67 6.48 7.17
N ALA A 28 20.39 6.88 7.25
CA ALA A 28 19.99 8.05 8.05
C ALA A 28 20.32 7.87 9.55
N ALA A 29 20.15 6.67 10.10
CA ALA A 29 20.55 6.35 11.47
C ALA A 29 22.06 6.43 11.66
N HIS A 30 22.85 5.93 10.71
CA HIS A 30 24.31 5.99 10.74
C HIS A 30 24.85 7.43 10.66
N CYS A 31 24.24 8.27 9.81
CA CYS A 31 24.56 9.70 9.75
C CYS A 31 24.28 10.41 11.07
N LYS A 32 23.18 10.05 11.76
CA LYS A 32 22.86 10.58 13.09
C LYS A 32 23.90 10.16 14.14
N GLU A 33 24.32 8.90 14.13
CA GLU A 33 25.37 8.37 15.03
C GLU A 33 26.71 9.08 14.80
N SER A 34 27.04 9.36 13.53
CA SER A 34 28.29 10.02 13.12
C SER A 34 28.31 11.53 13.37
N GLY A 35 27.25 12.10 13.96
CA GLY A 35 27.13 13.53 14.23
C GLY A 35 27.03 14.41 12.97
N LEU A 36 26.72 13.81 11.82
CA LEU A 36 26.55 14.53 10.55
C LEU A 36 25.14 15.13 10.46
N ALA A 37 24.97 16.15 9.61
CA ALA A 37 23.66 16.67 9.29
C ALA A 37 22.83 15.56 8.64
N HIS A 38 21.69 15.21 9.26
CA HIS A 38 20.87 14.03 8.95
C HIS A 38 19.44 14.39 8.51
N HIS A 39 19.12 15.69 8.45
CA HIS A 39 17.78 16.16 8.13
C HIS A 39 17.36 15.83 6.68
N LYS A 40 18.31 15.83 5.75
CA LYS A 40 18.04 15.54 4.33
C LYS A 40 17.80 14.05 4.12
N GLU A 41 18.66 13.23 4.71
CA GLU A 41 18.68 11.79 4.65
C GLU A 41 17.42 11.21 5.32
N ALA A 42 17.01 11.77 6.46
CA ALA A 42 15.76 11.41 7.13
C ALA A 42 14.53 11.76 6.27
N ALA A 43 14.52 12.91 5.60
CA ALA A 43 13.42 13.30 4.71
C ALA A 43 13.34 12.37 3.48
N MET A 44 14.49 12.04 2.87
CA MET A 44 14.58 11.11 1.75
C MET A 44 14.10 9.70 2.14
N ALA A 45 14.55 9.20 3.30
CA ALA A 45 14.14 7.89 3.80
C ALA A 45 12.61 7.81 4.02
N LYS A 46 12.00 8.86 4.59
CA LYS A 46 10.54 8.89 4.83
C LYS A 46 9.73 8.92 3.54
N LEU A 47 10.16 9.73 2.56
CA LEU A 47 9.50 9.82 1.26
C LEU A 47 9.57 8.47 0.53
N PHE A 48 10.77 7.92 0.41
CA PHE A 48 11.01 6.66 -0.29
C PHE A 48 10.26 5.49 0.36
N ALA A 49 10.25 5.40 1.69
CA ALA A 49 9.54 4.34 2.40
C ALA A 49 8.03 4.36 2.11
N SER A 50 7.42 5.55 2.00
CA SER A 50 5.99 5.68 1.75
C SER A 50 5.61 5.35 0.31
N GLU A 51 6.39 5.81 -0.67
CA GLU A 51 6.17 5.52 -2.09
C GLU A 51 6.43 4.04 -2.41
N ALA A 52 7.51 3.46 -1.86
CA ALA A 52 7.82 2.05 -2.01
C ALA A 52 6.72 1.17 -1.41
N ALA A 53 6.22 1.49 -0.22
CA ALA A 53 5.11 0.76 0.41
C ALA A 53 3.84 0.78 -0.45
N ALA A 54 3.46 1.93 -1.01
CA ALA A 54 2.31 2.04 -1.89
C ALA A 54 2.47 1.18 -3.15
N SER A 55 3.63 1.29 -3.82
CA SER A 55 3.95 0.52 -5.03
C SER A 55 3.95 -1.00 -4.78
N ILE A 56 4.53 -1.44 -3.66
CA ILE A 56 4.54 -2.86 -3.26
C ILE A 56 3.11 -3.36 -3.00
N CYS A 57 2.30 -2.59 -2.26
CA CYS A 57 0.90 -2.96 -2.01
C CYS A 57 0.08 -3.09 -3.31
N ASP A 58 0.24 -2.16 -4.24
CA ASP A 58 -0.46 -2.21 -5.53
C ASP A 58 -0.05 -3.43 -6.37
N LYS A 59 1.26 -3.72 -6.44
CA LYS A 59 1.80 -4.89 -7.12
C LYS A 59 1.32 -6.19 -6.45
N ALA A 60 1.33 -6.26 -5.12
CA ALA A 60 0.88 -7.41 -4.34
C ALA A 60 -0.63 -7.64 -4.51
N ALA A 61 -1.45 -6.59 -4.49
CA ALA A 61 -2.88 -6.66 -4.72
C ALA A 61 -3.19 -7.27 -6.10
N ARG A 62 -2.47 -6.86 -7.15
CA ARG A 62 -2.64 -7.42 -8.50
C ARG A 62 -2.28 -8.92 -8.59
N VAL A 63 -1.20 -9.34 -7.92
CA VAL A 63 -0.79 -10.76 -7.87
C VAL A 63 -1.81 -11.59 -7.09
N ALA A 64 -2.27 -11.09 -5.95
CA ALA A 64 -3.25 -11.78 -5.13
C ALA A 64 -4.64 -11.82 -5.79
N ALA A 65 -5.04 -10.78 -6.52
CA ALA A 65 -6.25 -10.78 -7.34
C ALA A 65 -6.20 -11.88 -8.42
N SER A 66 -5.05 -12.09 -9.07
CA SER A 66 -4.88 -13.21 -10.01
C SER A 66 -4.93 -14.59 -9.34
N SER A 67 -4.67 -14.65 -8.03
CA SER A 67 -4.67 -15.89 -7.24
C SER A 67 -6.06 -16.26 -6.72
N GLY A 68 -7.10 -15.46 -7.00
CA GLY A 68 -8.51 -15.75 -6.67
C GLY A 68 -8.88 -15.69 -5.18
N ILE A 69 -7.94 -15.33 -4.31
CA ILE A 69 -8.14 -15.24 -2.85
C ILE A 69 -8.85 -13.95 -2.40
N TRP A 70 -8.94 -12.93 -3.25
CA TRP A 70 -9.73 -11.72 -2.98
C TRP A 70 -11.17 -11.90 -3.43
N GLN A 71 -11.94 -12.61 -2.61
CA GLN A 71 -13.38 -12.60 -2.68
C GLN A 71 -13.88 -11.36 -1.91
N PRO A 72 -14.68 -10.45 -2.51
CA PRO A 72 -15.56 -9.64 -1.69
C PRO A 72 -16.55 -10.61 -1.06
N LEU A 73 -16.41 -10.87 0.24
CA LEU A 73 -17.50 -11.47 1.01
C LEU A 73 -18.69 -10.51 0.88
N GLY A 74 -19.64 -10.85 0.02
CA GLY A 74 -20.92 -10.21 0.00
C GLY A 74 -21.56 -10.38 1.38
N HIS A 75 -21.95 -9.24 1.97
CA HIS A 75 -22.78 -9.09 3.17
C HIS A 75 -22.01 -9.39 4.48
N SER A 76 -21.72 -8.44 5.37
CA SER A 76 -22.66 -7.52 6.02
C SER A 76 -22.07 -6.13 6.30
N CYS A 77 -22.26 -5.18 5.39
CA CYS A 77 -22.48 -3.80 5.82
C CYS A 77 -23.99 -3.67 6.10
N SER A 78 -24.46 -4.23 7.22
CA SER A 78 -25.78 -3.89 7.74
C SER A 78 -25.63 -2.69 8.67
N ALA A 79 -26.23 -1.57 8.25
CA ALA A 79 -26.82 -0.51 9.06
C ALA A 79 -25.96 0.16 10.15
N GLY A 80 -25.58 1.42 9.89
CA GLY A 80 -25.02 2.30 10.91
C GLY A 80 -24.89 3.77 10.49
N GLY A 81 -26.02 4.44 10.19
CA GLY A 81 -26.15 5.88 10.46
C GLY A 81 -26.20 6.85 9.27
N ALA A 82 -27.25 7.69 9.30
CA ALA A 82 -27.54 8.88 8.48
C ALA A 82 -28.00 8.56 7.04
N LEU A 83 -29.24 8.86 6.63
CA LEU A 83 -29.94 10.14 6.78
C LEU A 83 -31.46 9.90 6.83
N GLY A 84 -32.09 10.36 7.90
CA GLY A 84 -33.52 10.60 7.93
C GLY A 84 -33.85 11.78 7.02
N GLY A 85 -34.81 11.58 6.13
CA GLY A 85 -35.28 12.61 5.20
C GLY A 85 -36.47 12.08 4.42
N GLY A 86 -37.60 11.90 5.10
CA GLY A 86 -38.84 11.50 4.46
C GLY A 86 -39.33 12.56 3.46
N LYS A 87 -39.50 12.15 2.21
CA LYS A 87 -40.54 12.70 1.34
C LYS A 87 -41.27 11.53 0.72
N GLY A 88 -42.47 11.28 1.23
CA GLY A 88 -43.40 10.29 0.69
C GLY A 88 -43.87 10.69 -0.71
N PRO A 89 -44.28 9.71 -1.53
CA PRO A 89 -44.82 9.96 -2.86
C PRO A 89 -46.29 10.39 -2.75
N HIS A 90 -46.57 11.68 -2.54
CA HIS A 90 -47.91 12.25 -2.73
C HIS A 90 -47.83 13.74 -3.10
N SER A 91 -47.97 14.03 -4.40
CA SER A 91 -48.71 15.21 -4.88
C SER A 91 -48.98 15.05 -6.39
N LEU A 92 -50.08 14.34 -6.69
CA LEU A 92 -50.93 14.66 -7.83
C LEU A 92 -51.57 16.03 -7.54
N ILE A 93 -51.11 17.08 -8.22
CA ILE A 93 -51.91 18.22 -8.74
C ILE A 93 -51.14 18.80 -9.93
#